data_AF-A0A949I119-F1
#
_entry.id   AF-A0A949I119-F1
#
_cell.length_a   1.000
_cell.length_b   1.000
_cell.length_c   1.000
_cell.angle_alpha   90.00
_cell.angle_beta   90.00
_cell.angle_gamma   90.00
#
_symmetry.space_group_name_H-M   'P 1'
#
loop_
_entity.id
_entity.type
_entity.pdbx_description
1 polymer ?
#
loop_
_entity_poly.entity_id
_entity_poly.type
_entity_poly.pdbx_seq_one_letter_code
_entity_poly.pdbx_strand_id
1 'polypeptide(L)'
;MQGGSAISQDLPPFCMARGVNELCGLNVIGLRRAGYSPEERAELKRLYHFLFRSGKNLREALAGARKTFTSAPAKVLLDFVTDAKRGVCADPGRGRSEGE
;
A
#
# COMPACT_ATOMS: atom_id res chain seq x y z
N MET A 1 23.24 11.30 11.71
CA MET A 1 22.41 10.17 11.23
C MET A 1 21.07 10.25 11.95
N GLN A 2 20.06 10.91 11.37
CA GLN A 2 18.73 11.00 11.99
C GLN A 2 17.93 9.75 11.60
N GLY A 3 18.20 8.65 12.31
CA GLY A 3 17.50 7.37 12.16
C GLY A 3 16.31 7.32 13.12
N GLY A 4 15.13 7.71 12.64
CA GLY A 4 13.89 7.75 13.42
C GLY A 4 12.77 6.86 12.89
N SER A 5 13.02 6.03 11.88
CA SER A 5 12.04 5.08 11.36
C SER A 5 12.47 3.67 11.74
N ALA A 6 12.02 3.21 12.92
CA ALA A 6 12.12 1.80 13.29
C ALA A 6 11.11 1.01 12.45
N ILE A 7 11.41 0.81 11.17
CA ILE A 7 10.60 -0.04 10.29
C ILE A 7 11.00 -1.49 10.60
N SER A 8 10.21 -2.14 11.45
CA SER A 8 10.35 -3.55 11.82
C SER A 8 9.56 -4.48 10.90
N GLN A 9 8.63 -3.92 10.11
CA GLN A 9 7.78 -4.60 9.12
C GLN A 9 8.18 -4.22 7.69
N ASP A 10 7.74 -5.00 6.70
CA ASP A 10 8.09 -4.74 5.30
C ASP A 10 7.28 -3.55 4.75
N LEU A 11 7.95 -2.56 4.15
CA LEU A 11 7.31 -1.43 3.47
C LEU A 11 6.93 -1.82 2.03
N PRO A 12 5.63 -1.90 1.69
CA PRO A 12 5.23 -2.31 0.35
C PRO A 12 5.66 -1.31 -0.74
N PRO A 13 5.95 -1.80 -1.97
CA PRO A 13 6.33 -0.93 -3.07
C PRO A 13 5.22 0.09 -3.37
N PHE A 14 5.62 1.21 -3.97
CA PHE A 14 4.75 2.34 -4.31
C PHE A 14 4.10 3.05 -3.12
N CYS A 15 4.27 2.56 -1.90
CA CYS A 15 3.70 3.14 -0.69
C CYS A 15 4.69 4.11 -0.02
N MET A 16 4.16 4.98 0.82
CA MET A 16 4.91 5.86 1.70
C MET A 16 4.60 5.48 3.14
N ALA A 17 5.62 5.47 3.99
CA ALA A 17 5.47 5.28 5.42
C ALA A 17 5.64 6.61 6.16
N ARG A 18 4.92 6.76 7.28
CA ARG A 18 5.11 7.86 8.23
C ARG A 18 5.01 7.27 9.63
N GLY A 19 6.04 7.42 10.45
CA GLY A 19 6.07 6.83 11.80
C GLY A 19 6.68 5.44 11.83
N VAL A 20 6.22 4.60 12.77
CA VAL A 20 6.73 3.25 13.02
C VAL A 20 5.76 2.23 12.42
N ASN A 21 6.14 1.60 11.31
CA ASN A 21 5.35 0.61 10.58
C ASN A 21 3.96 1.09 10.07
N GLU A 22 3.78 2.40 9.95
CA GLU A 22 2.54 3.02 9.50
C GLU A 22 2.65 3.53 8.07
N LEU A 23 1.69 3.15 7.21
CA LEU A 23 1.54 3.66 5.87
C LEU A 23 0.76 4.98 5.87
N CYS A 24 1.14 5.90 5.00
CA CYS A 24 0.46 7.19 4.81
C CYS A 24 -0.10 7.38 3.39
N GLY A 25 -0.11 6.33 2.58
CA GLY A 25 -0.67 6.32 1.22
C GLY A 25 0.32 5.88 0.14
N LEU A 26 -0.11 6.01 -1.12
CA LEU A 26 0.76 5.78 -2.28
C LEU A 26 1.59 7.00 -2.62
N ASN A 27 2.82 6.76 -3.08
CA ASN A 27 3.70 7.78 -3.66
C ASN A 27 3.26 8.14 -5.09
N VAL A 28 2.09 8.78 -5.22
CA VAL A 28 1.50 9.15 -6.52
C VAL A 28 2.41 10.09 -7.32
N ILE A 29 3.17 10.96 -6.63
CA ILE A 29 4.12 11.87 -7.27
C ILE A 29 5.29 11.09 -7.86
N GLY A 30 5.86 10.15 -7.10
CA GLY A 30 6.93 9.25 -7.56
C GLY A 30 6.47 8.41 -8.75
N LEU A 31 5.27 7.82 -8.66
CA LEU A 31 4.67 7.06 -9.77
C LEU A 31 4.50 7.90 -11.03
N ARG A 32 4.05 9.16 -10.89
CA ARG A 32 3.91 10.07 -12.04
C ARG A 32 5.26 10.38 -12.68
N ARG A 33 6.30 10.60 -11.88
CA ARG A 33 7.67 10.87 -12.37
C ARG A 33 8.32 9.64 -13.01
N ALA A 34 7.99 8.46 -12.51
CA ALA A 34 8.45 7.18 -13.06
C ALA A 34 7.73 6.77 -14.36
N GLY A 35 6.75 7.56 -14.83
CA GLY A 35 6.08 7.33 -16.11
C GLY A 35 4.92 6.32 -16.08
N TYR A 36 4.44 5.92 -14.90
CA TYR A 36 3.26 5.06 -14.80
C TYR A 36 2.01 5.74 -15.35
N SER A 37 1.23 4.99 -16.11
CA SER A 37 0.04 5.51 -16.78
C SER A 37 -1.01 6.00 -15.75
N PRO A 38 -1.92 6.92 -16.14
CA PRO A 38 -3.05 7.29 -15.29
C PRO A 38 -3.88 6.09 -14.83
N GLU A 39 -4.09 5.10 -15.69
CA GLU A 39 -4.86 3.88 -15.44
C GLU A 39 -4.16 3.00 -14.41
N GLU A 40 -2.86 2.77 -14.57
CA GLU A 40 -2.04 1.99 -13.63
C GLU A 40 -2.01 2.64 -12.24
N ARG A 41 -1.83 3.97 -12.18
CA ARG A 41 -1.86 4.71 -10.92
C ARG A 41 -3.23 4.64 -10.25
N ALA A 42 -4.31 4.74 -11.02
CA ALA A 42 -5.66 4.61 -10.49
C ALA A 42 -5.94 3.19 -9.97
N GLU A 43 -5.44 2.17 -10.68
CA GLU A 43 -5.55 0.78 -10.25
C GLU A 43 -4.77 0.50 -8.97
N LEU A 44 -3.51 0.95 -8.90
CA LEU A 44 -2.70 0.90 -7.67
C LEU A 44 -3.42 1.56 -6.50
N LYS A 45 -4.04 2.73 -6.71
CA LYS A 45 -4.80 3.42 -5.66
C LYS A 45 -5.97 2.58 -5.15
N ARG A 46 -6.72 1.92 -6.04
CA ARG A 46 -7.80 1.00 -5.65
C ARG A 46 -7.25 -0.22 -4.92
N LEU A 47 -6.17 -0.81 -5.41
CA LEU A 47 -5.50 -1.96 -4.78
C LEU A 47 -5.02 -1.62 -3.36
N TYR A 48 -4.37 -0.47 -3.17
CA TYR A 48 -3.93 0.00 -1.86
C TYR A 48 -5.10 0.08 -0.87
N HIS A 49 -6.22 0.70 -1.27
CA HIS A 49 -7.40 0.78 -0.41
C HIS A 49 -7.99 -0.60 -0.12
N PHE A 50 -8.00 -1.48 -1.12
CA PHE A 50 -8.51 -2.83 -0.96
C PHE A 50 -7.68 -3.66 0.03
N LEU A 51 -6.35 -3.53 0.00
CA LEU A 51 -5.44 -4.27 0.89
C LEU A 51 -5.39 -3.68 2.30
N PHE A 52 -5.27 -2.36 2.42
CA PHE A 52 -4.92 -1.72 3.69
C PHE A 52 -6.07 -0.97 4.37
N ARG A 53 -7.19 -0.70 3.66
CA ARG A 53 -8.30 0.12 4.18
C ARG A 53 -9.68 -0.53 4.06
N SER A 54 -9.77 -1.78 3.61
CA SER A 54 -11.04 -2.48 3.43
C SER A 54 -11.62 -3.09 4.72
N GLY A 55 -10.85 -3.07 5.81
CA GLY A 55 -11.21 -3.76 7.07
C GLY A 55 -11.17 -5.29 6.97
N LYS A 56 -10.82 -5.85 5.80
CA LYS A 56 -10.66 -7.30 5.60
C LYS A 56 -9.32 -7.78 6.15
N ASN A 57 -9.26 -9.06 6.50
CA ASN A 57 -7.97 -9.69 6.74
C ASN A 57 -7.12 -9.60 5.46
N LEU A 58 -5.83 -9.29 5.61
CA LEU A 58 -4.91 -9.13 4.50
C LEU A 58 -4.89 -10.34 3.56
N ARG A 59 -5.01 -11.57 4.09
CA ARG A 59 -5.05 -12.80 3.29
C ARG A 59 -6.30 -12.89 2.41
N GLU A 60 -7.45 -12.50 2.94
CA GLU A 60 -8.71 -12.44 2.18
C GLU A 60 -8.68 -11.33 1.14
N ALA A 61 -8.12 -10.17 1.51
CA ALA A 61 -7.92 -9.06 0.60
C ALA A 61 -6.97 -9.44 -0.54
N LEU A 62 -5.88 -10.17 -0.29
CA LEU A 62 -4.99 -10.67 -1.34
C LEU A 62 -5.71 -11.60 -2.32
N ALA A 63 -6.51 -12.54 -1.81
CA ALA A 63 -7.24 -13.49 -2.64
C ALA A 63 -8.26 -12.81 -3.56
N GLY A 64 -8.97 -11.80 -3.06
CA GLY A 64 -9.88 -10.98 -3.88
C GLY A 64 -9.12 -10.08 -4.87
N ALA A 65 -8.06 -9.43 -4.40
CA ALA A 65 -7.30 -8.48 -5.19
C ALA A 65 -6.61 -9.12 -6.40
N ARG A 66 -6.08 -10.34 -6.26
CA ARG A 66 -5.46 -11.08 -7.39
C ARG A 66 -6.43 -11.36 -8.55
N LYS A 67 -7.74 -11.38 -8.30
CA LYS A 67 -8.77 -11.59 -9.33
C LYS A 67 -9.23 -10.28 -9.99
N THR A 68 -9.11 -9.16 -9.27
CA THR A 68 -9.62 -7.86 -9.71
C THR A 68 -8.55 -6.98 -10.34
N PHE A 69 -7.31 -7.05 -9.84
CA PHE A 69 -6.22 -6.16 -10.25
C PHE A 69 -5.18 -6.93 -11.06
N THR A 70 -4.89 -6.47 -12.27
CA THR A 70 -4.13 -7.28 -13.25
C THR A 70 -2.96 -6.58 -13.92
N SER A 71 -2.81 -5.26 -13.74
CA SER A 71 -1.64 -4.55 -14.27
C SER A 71 -0.33 -5.04 -13.68
N ALA A 72 0.76 -4.83 -14.41
CA ALA A 72 2.12 -5.15 -13.96
C ALA A 72 2.45 -4.55 -12.58
N PRO A 73 2.25 -3.23 -12.33
CA PRO A 73 2.51 -2.67 -11.00
C PRO A 73 1.60 -3.24 -9.90
N ALA A 74 0.34 -3.56 -10.21
CA ALA A 74 -0.55 -4.20 -9.24
C ALA A 74 -0.03 -5.58 -8.81
N LYS A 75 0.44 -6.40 -9.77
CA LYS A 75 1.04 -7.71 -9.49
C LYS A 75 2.29 -7.60 -8.62
N VAL A 76 3.16 -6.62 -8.91
CA VAL A 76 4.35 -6.35 -8.09
C VAL A 76 3.99 -6.08 -6.62
N LEU A 77 2.96 -5.27 -6.37
CA LEU A 77 2.50 -5.01 -5.00
C LEU A 77 1.89 -6.27 -4.37
N LEU A 78 1.07 -7.02 -5.11
CA LEU A 78 0.44 -8.25 -4.61
C LEU A 78 1.45 -9.33 -4.23
N ASP A 79 2.46 -9.54 -5.07
CA ASP A 79 3.48 -10.56 -4.85
C ASP A 79 4.37 -10.16 -3.66
N PHE A 80 4.78 -8.89 -3.57
CA PHE A 80 5.52 -8.39 -2.40
C PHE A 80 4.77 -8.66 -1.08
N VAL A 81 3.49 -8.29 -1.03
CA VAL A 81 2.67 -8.46 0.17
C VAL A 81 2.43 -9.93 0.49
N THR A 82 2.43 -10.80 -0.51
CA THR A 82 2.29 -12.25 -0.34
C THR A 82 3.57 -12.86 0.26
N ASP A 83 4.74 -12.37 -0.15
CA ASP A 83 6.05 -12.90 0.26
C ASP A 83 6.58 -12.29 1.58
N ALA A 84 5.95 -11.24 2.08
CA ALA A 84 6.34 -10.54 3.30
C ALA A 84 6.26 -11.44 4.54
N LYS A 85 7.42 -11.90 5.04
CA LYS A 85 7.53 -12.83 6.16
C LYS A 85 7.31 -12.17 7.52
N ARG A 86 7.60 -10.87 7.64
CA ARG A 86 7.50 -10.10 8.90
C ARG A 86 6.15 -9.38 9.05
N GLY A 87 5.27 -9.55 8.06
CA GLY A 87 4.10 -8.70 7.88
C GLY A 87 4.47 -7.37 7.24
N VAL A 88 3.47 -6.69 6.68
CA VAL A 88 3.62 -5.40 6.02
C VAL A 88 3.11 -4.27 6.92
N CYS A 89 3.68 -3.08 6.74
CA CYS A 89 3.16 -1.86 7.37
C CYS A 89 1.65 -1.71 7.13
N ALA A 90 0.92 -1.25 8.15
CA ALA A 90 -0.52 -1.03 8.06
C ALA A 90 -0.84 0.44 7.84
N ASP A 91 -1.92 0.74 7.13
CA ASP A 91 -2.52 2.07 7.14
C ASP A 91 -3.48 2.12 8.34
N PRO A 92 -3.19 2.88 9.40
CA PRO A 92 -4.09 2.97 10.56
C PRO A 92 -5.46 3.57 10.19
N GLY A 93 -5.60 4.06 8.95
CA GLY A 93 -6.64 4.96 8.54
C GLY A 93 -6.38 6.31 9.20
N ARG A 94 -6.73 7.41 8.52
CA ARG A 94 -7.27 8.50 9.32
C ARG A 94 -8.53 7.94 9.96
N GLY A 95 -8.46 7.56 11.24
CA GLY A 95 -9.62 7.66 12.10
C GLY A 95 -10.28 8.99 11.79
N ARG A 96 -11.54 8.94 11.40
CA ARG A 96 -12.43 10.08 11.14
C ARG A 96 -11.94 11.34 11.87
N SER A 97 -11.32 12.27 11.14
CA SER A 97 -11.42 13.68 11.49
C SER A 97 -12.54 14.20 10.61
N GLU A 98 -13.76 13.95 11.09
CA GLU A 98 -14.89 14.84 10.87
C GLU A 98 -14.62 16.06 11.76
N GLY A 99 -14.80 17.27 11.22
CA GLY A 99 -14.51 18.56 11.86
C GLY A 99 -13.54 19.37 10.97
N GLU A 100 -13.94 20.43 10.28
CA GLU A 100 -15.16 21.27 10.28
C GLU A 100 -15.52 21.68 8.84
#